data_AF-A0A6A5GDX8-F1
#
_entry.id   AF-A0A6A5GDX8-F1
#
_cell.length_a   1.000
_cell.length_b   1.000
_cell.length_c   1.000
_cell.angle_alpha   90.00
_cell.angle_beta   90.00
_cell.angle_gamma   90.00
#
_symmetry.space_group_name_H-M   'P 1'
#
loop_
_entity.id
_entity.type
_entity.pdbx_description
1 polymer ?
#
loop_
_entity_poly.entity_id
_entity_poly.type
_entity_poly.pdbx_seq_one_letter_code
_entity_poly.pdbx_strand_id
1 'polypeptide(L)'
;MPLPSRLTGEEYQAQLVSAGVSPQAIEGILKVCADGKDAYSKYGDSPSFHDAIECVTKLYVDLETFIKTQSEEDQAAYAKFQVKRGAEYKN
;
A
#
# COMPACT_ATOMS: atom_id res chain seq x y z
N MET A 1 -19.79 -12.24 2.78
CA MET A 1 -19.37 -11.02 3.51
C MET A 1 -19.14 -9.94 2.47
N PRO A 2 -19.62 -8.69 2.64
CA PRO A 2 -19.15 -7.58 1.82
C PRO A 2 -17.67 -7.32 2.11
N LEU A 3 -16.88 -7.05 1.07
CA LEU A 3 -15.49 -6.63 1.23
C LEU A 3 -15.43 -5.39 2.14
N PRO A 4 -14.36 -5.22 2.94
CA PRO A 4 -14.14 -3.98 3.69
C PRO A 4 -14.29 -2.79 2.76
N SER A 5 -14.98 -1.74 3.22
CA SER A 5 -15.16 -0.49 2.46
C SER A 5 -13.80 -0.02 1.96
N ARG A 6 -13.70 0.28 0.66
CA ARG A 6 -12.47 0.79 0.04
C ARG A 6 -12.02 2.02 0.83
N LEU A 7 -10.86 1.93 1.48
CA LEU A 7 -10.25 3.09 2.13
C LEU A 7 -9.96 4.18 1.09
N THR A 8 -10.26 5.41 1.47
CA THR A 8 -9.75 6.59 0.78
C THR A 8 -8.23 6.70 1.01
N GLY A 9 -7.55 7.48 0.17
CA GLY A 9 -6.12 7.75 0.34
C GLY A 9 -5.80 8.44 1.67
N GLU A 10 -6.70 9.31 2.14
CA GLU A 10 -6.58 10.01 3.41
C GLU A 10 -6.67 9.07 4.61
N GLU A 11 -7.62 8.14 4.59
CA GLU A 11 -7.73 7.12 5.64
C GLU A 11 -6.50 6.19 5.63
N TYR A 12 -5.95 5.86 4.47
CA TYR A 12 -4.75 5.04 4.36
C TYR A 12 -3.55 5.75 5.00
N GLN A 13 -3.36 7.04 4.69
CA GLN A 13 -2.34 7.87 5.31
C GLN A 13 -2.54 7.97 6.83
N ALA A 14 -3.78 8.21 7.29
CA ALA A 14 -4.09 8.30 8.72
C ALA A 14 -3.76 7.00 9.47
N GLN A 15 -3.99 5.85 8.85
CA GLN A 15 -3.61 4.56 9.44
C GLN A 15 -2.08 4.38 9.53
N LEU A 16 -1.31 4.85 8.56
CA LEU A 16 0.16 4.83 8.62
C LEU A 16 0.68 5.73 9.75
N VAL A 17 0.12 6.94 9.88
CA VAL A 17 0.44 7.85 11.01
C VAL A 17 0.10 7.18 12.34
N SER A 18 -1.10 6.58 12.45
CA SER A 18 -1.51 5.87 13.67
C SER A 18 -0.65 4.66 13.99
N ALA A 19 0.00 4.04 12.99
CA ALA A 19 0.92 2.93 13.19
C ALA A 19 2.31 3.38 13.64
N GLY A 20 2.59 4.68 13.63
CA GLY A 20 3.87 5.27 14.02
C GLY A 20 4.90 5.31 12.89
N VAL A 21 4.48 5.20 11.63
CA VAL A 21 5.39 5.38 10.49
C VAL A 21 5.77 6.85 10.40
N SER A 22 7.05 7.14 10.21
CA SER A 22 7.58 8.50 10.13
C SER A 22 7.00 9.27 8.92
N PRO A 23 6.88 10.61 9.00
CA PRO A 23 6.36 11.41 7.87
C PRO A 23 7.13 11.20 6.55
N GLN A 24 8.46 11.02 6.63
CA GLN A 24 9.33 10.79 5.48
C GLN A 24 9.04 9.42 4.84
N ALA A 25 8.91 8.36 5.65
CA ALA A 25 8.54 7.04 5.16
C ALA A 25 7.13 7.03 4.59
N ILE A 26 6.18 7.76 5.20
CA ILE A 26 4.81 7.93 4.67
C ILE A 26 4.84 8.59 3.29
N GLU A 27 5.58 9.68 3.13
CA GLU A 27 5.70 10.36 1.83
C GLU A 27 6.22 9.41 0.74
N GLY A 28 7.25 8.63 1.06
CA GLY A 28 7.79 7.63 0.15
C GLY A 28 6.81 6.49 -0.17
N ILE A 29 6.06 5.99 0.82
CA ILE A 29 4.98 5.00 0.61
C ILE A 29 3.92 5.57 -0.34
N LEU A 30 3.47 6.81 -0.09
CA LEU A 30 2.45 7.45 -0.93
C LEU A 30 2.95 7.66 -2.36
N LYS A 31 4.23 7.97 -2.53
CA LYS A 31 4.86 8.06 -3.85
C LYS A 31 4.86 6.72 -4.58
N VAL A 32 5.28 5.63 -3.93
CA VAL A 32 5.24 4.29 -4.53
C VAL A 32 3.81 3.90 -4.92
N CYS A 33 2.82 4.22 -4.09
CA CYS A 33 1.41 4.01 -4.40
C CYS A 33 0.92 4.83 -5.61
N ALA A 34 1.35 6.08 -5.72
CA ALA A 34 1.04 6.93 -6.87
C ALA A 34 1.68 6.38 -8.15
N ASP A 35 2.96 6.00 -8.11
CA ASP A 35 3.67 5.40 -9.24
C ASP A 35 2.98 4.10 -9.71
N GLY A 36 2.51 3.27 -8.77
CA GLY A 36 1.74 2.07 -9.08
C GLY A 36 0.39 2.36 -9.74
N LYS A 37 -0.31 3.42 -9.31
CA LYS A 37 -1.55 3.89 -9.93
C LYS A 37 -1.31 4.38 -11.36
N ASP A 38 -0.25 5.14 -11.58
CA ASP A 38 0.13 5.63 -12.90
C ASP A 38 0.52 4.47 -13.81
N ALA A 39 1.26 3.49 -13.28
CA ALA A 39 1.60 2.27 -13.99
C ALA A 39 0.38 1.44 -14.39
N TYR A 40 -0.69 1.42 -13.58
CA TYR A 40 -1.95 0.75 -13.94
C TYR A 40 -2.75 1.52 -15.00
N SER A 41 -2.64 2.85 -15.01
CA SER A 41 -3.36 3.70 -15.97
C SER A 41 -2.98 3.42 -17.43
N LYS A 42 -1.81 2.81 -17.68
CA LYS A 42 -1.37 2.40 -19.04
C LYS A 42 -2.28 1.35 -19.68
N TYR A 43 -3.07 0.61 -18.90
CA TYR A 43 -3.98 -0.42 -19.41
C TYR A 43 -5.36 0.14 -19.80
N GLY A 44 -5.61 1.45 -19.61
CA GLY A 44 -6.87 2.10 -19.99
C GLY A 44 -8.09 1.60 -19.20
N ASP A 45 -9.26 1.67 -19.82
CA ASP A 45 -10.55 1.42 -19.16
C ASP A 45 -10.94 -0.07 -19.06
N SER A 46 -10.18 -0.98 -19.68
CA SER A 46 -10.51 -2.42 -19.72
C SER A 46 -9.28 -3.31 -19.53
N PRO A 47 -8.58 -3.20 -18.39
CA PRO A 47 -7.49 -4.09 -18.04
C PRO A 47 -8.01 -5.53 -17.87
N SER A 48 -7.22 -6.50 -18.29
CA SER A 48 -7.50 -7.90 -17.99
C SER A 48 -7.22 -8.21 -16.52
N PHE A 49 -7.76 -9.33 -16.04
CA PHE A 49 -7.42 -9.81 -14.69
C PHE A 49 -5.91 -10.03 -14.52
N HIS A 50 -5.22 -10.47 -15.57
CA HIS A 50 -3.77 -10.67 -15.54
C HIS A 50 -3.03 -9.33 -15.34
N ASP A 51 -3.42 -8.28 -16.05
CA ASP A 51 -2.83 -6.95 -15.93
C ASP A 51 -3.02 -6.37 -14.51
N ALA A 52 -4.21 -6.57 -13.95
CA ALA A 52 -4.51 -6.15 -12.59
C ALA A 52 -3.64 -6.87 -11.55
N ILE A 53 -3.47 -8.20 -11.70
CA ILE A 53 -2.60 -8.98 -10.81
C ILE A 53 -1.14 -8.54 -10.95
N GLU A 54 -0.64 -8.35 -12.19
CA GLU A 54 0.72 -7.89 -12.43
C GLU A 54 1.00 -6.55 -11.74
N CYS A 55 0.11 -5.57 -11.90
CA CYS A 55 0.25 -4.25 -11.27
C CYS A 55 0.22 -4.32 -9.75
N VAL A 56 -0.72 -5.07 -9.18
CA VAL A 56 -0.83 -5.20 -7.71
C VAL A 56 0.39 -5.92 -7.15
N THR A 57 0.84 -7.01 -7.79
CA THR A 57 2.05 -7.72 -7.36
C THR A 57 3.27 -6.81 -7.42
N LYS A 58 3.43 -6.05 -8.51
CA LYS A 58 4.54 -5.09 -8.64
C LYS A 58 4.50 -4.01 -7.55
N LEU A 59 3.33 -3.41 -7.30
CA LEU A 59 3.16 -2.43 -6.24
C LEU A 59 3.56 -3.00 -4.86
N TYR A 60 3.17 -4.23 -4.56
CA TYR A 60 3.57 -4.89 -3.32
C TYR A 60 5.08 -5.06 -3.20
N VAL A 61 5.76 -5.50 -4.27
CA VAL A 61 7.22 -5.67 -4.29
C VAL A 61 7.94 -4.33 -4.17
N ASP A 62 7.46 -3.30 -4.86
CA ASP A 62 8.07 -1.96 -4.82
C ASP A 62 7.92 -1.34 -3.41
N LEU A 63 6.76 -1.53 -2.76
CA LEU A 63 6.54 -1.13 -1.36
C LEU A 63 7.45 -1.90 -0.40
N GLU A 64 7.55 -3.22 -0.54
CA GLU A 64 8.42 -4.03 0.31
C GLU A 64 9.89 -3.62 0.17
N THR A 65 10.33 -3.38 -1.06
CA THR A 65 11.69 -2.89 -1.37
C THR A 65 11.93 -1.53 -0.73
N PHE A 66 10.98 -0.59 -0.89
CA PHE A 66 11.09 0.73 -0.30
C PHE A 66 11.18 0.67 1.23
N ILE A 67 10.29 -0.08 1.88
CA ILE A 67 10.25 -0.17 3.35
C ILE A 67 11.55 -0.72 3.93
N LYS A 68 12.18 -1.70 3.27
CA LYS A 68 13.50 -2.24 3.69
C LYS A 68 14.63 -1.21 3.68
N THR A 69 14.45 -0.08 2.98
CA THR A 69 15.42 1.04 3.00
C THR A 69 15.18 2.04 4.15
N GLN A 70 14.04 1.95 4.83
CA GLN A 70 13.68 2.86 5.92
C GLN A 70 14.30 2.40 7.25
N SER A 71 14.14 3.20 8.29
CA SER A 71 14.62 2.87 9.64
C SER A 71 14.00 1.57 10.18
N GLU A 72 14.65 0.90 11.13
CA GLU A 72 14.08 -0.30 11.77
C GLU A 72 12.74 0.00 12.46
N GLU A 73 12.59 1.20 13.02
CA GLU A 73 11.35 1.68 13.63
C GLU A 73 10.22 1.79 12.59
N ASP A 74 10.50 2.37 11.42
CA ASP A 74 9.54 2.50 10.32
C ASP A 74 9.16 1.14 9.73
N GLN A 75 10.14 0.24 9.58
CA GLN A 75 9.89 -1.13 9.14
C GLN A 75 8.95 -1.87 10.11
N ALA A 76 9.20 -1.75 11.42
CA ALA A 76 8.36 -2.37 12.45
C ALA A 76 6.96 -1.74 12.52
N ALA A 77 6.85 -0.42 12.41
CA ALA A 77 5.58 0.31 12.36
C ALA A 77 4.74 -0.12 11.14
N TYR A 78 5.37 -0.18 9.96
CA TYR A 78 4.70 -0.60 8.73
C TYR A 78 4.28 -2.09 8.77
N ALA A 79 5.09 -2.96 9.35
CA ALA A 79 4.72 -4.37 9.56
C ALA A 79 3.48 -4.51 10.46
N LYS A 80 3.39 -3.74 11.55
CA LYS A 80 2.20 -3.71 12.42
C LYS A 80 0.96 -3.23 11.66
N PHE A 81 1.11 -2.20 10.84
CA PHE A 81 0.06 -1.72 9.95
C PHE A 81 -0.43 -2.82 8.99
N GLN A 82 0.48 -3.56 8.35
CA GLN A 82 0.12 -4.67 7.46
C GLN A 82 -0.63 -5.80 8.17
N VAL A 83 -0.22 -6.16 9.39
CA VAL A 83 -0.90 -7.19 10.19
C VAL A 83 -2.34 -6.76 10.52
N LYS A 84 -2.53 -5.51 10.95
CA LYS A 84 -3.86 -4.95 11.24
C LYS A 84 -4.76 -5.02 10.01
N ARG A 85 -4.27 -4.56 8.86
CA ARG A 85 -5.02 -4.62 7.59
C ARG A 85 -5.29 -6.05 7.14
N GLY A 86 -4.32 -6.95 7.27
CA GLY A 86 -4.51 -8.36 6.94
C GLY A 86 -5.61 -9.03 7.76
N ALA A 87 -5.85 -8.58 8.99
CA ALA A 87 -6.98 -9.03 9.80
C ALA A 87 -8.32 -8.49 9.29
N GLU A 88 -8.37 -7.25 8.79
CA GLU A 88 -9.60 -6.65 8.23
C GLU A 88 -10.10 -7.38 6.98
N TYR A 89 -9.22 -7.95 6.16
CA TYR A 89 -9.58 -8.74 4.97
C TYR A 89 -9.89 -10.23 5.26
N LYS A 90 -9.67 -10.71 6.48
CA LYS A 90 -9.97 -12.09 6.90
C LYS A 90 -11.36 -12.26 7.52
N ASN A 91 -12.04 -11.16 7.85
CA ASN A 91 -13.42 -11.12 8.36
C ASN A 91 -14.41 -10.81 7.23
#